data_AF-A0A0M0F8N0-F1
#
_entry.id   AF-A0A0M0F8N0-F1
#
_cell.length_a   1.000
_cell.length_b   1.000
_cell.length_c   1.000
_cell.angle_alpha   90.00
_cell.angle_beta   90.00
_cell.angle_gamma   90.00
#
_symmetry.space_group_name_H-M   'P 1'
#
loop_
_entity.id
_entity.type
_entity.pdbx_description
1 polymer ?
#
loop_
_entity_poly.entity_id
_entity_poly.type
_entity_poly.pdbx_seq_one_letter_code
_entity_poly.pdbx_strand_id
1 'polypeptide(L)'
;MRLLTWTFAAYLAAVLVVTLWPSPQSTDAPGWATATLDFLQGLGIPITLPVLEALANVVMFGPFGVLGVPLLRGATARRHGAPLGVWRAVGVVTLMGCALSVAIELTQNLLPGRVPTVQDVVLNTAGALLGAVLVAVVLVAVSARRPVAPRVG
;
A
#
# COMPACT_ATOMS: atom_id res chain seq x y z
N MET A 1 2.42 17.83 -7.32
CA MET A 1 3.32 17.32 -6.26
C MET A 1 2.77 17.54 -4.86
N ARG A 2 2.41 18.77 -4.46
CA ARG A 2 1.87 19.04 -3.10
C ARG A 2 0.63 18.21 -2.76
N LEU A 3 -0.39 18.18 -3.64
CA LEU A 3 -1.60 17.37 -3.42
C LEU A 3 -1.27 15.89 -3.20
N LEU A 4 -0.49 15.28 -4.09
CA LEU A 4 -0.08 13.87 -3.99
C LEU A 4 0.65 13.58 -2.66
N THR A 5 1.52 14.49 -2.22
CA THR A 5 2.20 14.37 -0.93
C THR A 5 1.22 14.42 0.24
N TRP A 6 0.25 15.34 0.22
CA TRP A 6 -0.78 15.43 1.24
C TRP A 6 -1.71 14.21 1.26
N THR A 7 -2.10 13.72 0.07
CA THR A 7 -2.88 12.48 -0.05
C THR A 7 -2.13 11.30 0.55
N PHE A 8 -0.83 11.15 0.24
CA PHE A 8 -0.01 10.09 0.79
C PHE A 8 0.17 10.22 2.31
N ALA A 9 0.38 11.43 2.82
CA ALA A 9 0.50 11.67 4.26
C ALA A 9 -0.80 11.36 5.00
N ALA A 10 -1.95 11.80 4.48
CA ALA A 10 -3.26 11.50 5.06
C ALA A 10 -3.57 9.99 5.03
N TYR A 11 -3.26 9.33 3.90
CA TYR A 11 -3.34 7.87 3.77
C TYR A 11 -2.47 7.15 4.82
N LEU A 12 -1.19 7.53 4.93
CA LEU A 12 -0.28 6.93 5.91
C LEU A 12 -0.78 7.13 7.34
N ALA A 13 -1.27 8.31 7.67
CA ALA A 13 -1.86 8.57 8.97
C ALA A 13 -3.07 7.64 9.23
N ALA A 14 -3.94 7.45 8.25
CA ALA A 14 -5.07 6.53 8.37
C ALA A 14 -4.62 5.08 8.59
N VAL A 15 -3.63 4.60 7.82
CA VAL A 15 -3.05 3.25 8.02
C VAL A 15 -2.49 3.11 9.42
N LEU A 16 -1.65 4.05 9.87
CA LEU A 16 -1.05 4.01 11.20
C LEU A 16 -2.10 4.03 12.31
N VAL A 17 -3.16 4.84 12.17
CA VAL A 17 -4.27 4.84 13.12
C VAL A 17 -4.93 3.47 13.16
N VAL A 18 -5.29 2.89 12.01
CA VAL A 18 -5.95 1.57 11.96
C VAL A 18 -5.08 0.47 12.54
N THR A 19 -3.78 0.44 12.21
CA THR A 19 -2.87 -0.64 12.60
C THR A 19 -2.35 -0.51 14.03
N LEU A 20 -2.16 0.72 14.52
CA LEU A 20 -1.60 1.00 15.85
C LEU A 20 -2.66 1.36 16.89
N TRP A 21 -3.95 1.35 16.53
CA TRP A 21 -5.00 1.45 17.52
C TRP A 21 -4.98 0.23 18.43
N PRO A 22 -4.98 0.39 19.77
CA PRO A 22 -5.09 -0.74 20.70
C PRO A 22 -6.38 -1.52 20.43
N SER A 23 -6.27 -2.84 20.26
CA SER A 23 -7.47 -3.67 20.15
C SER A 23 -7.99 -3.99 21.55
N PRO A 24 -9.31 -3.93 21.79
CA PRO A 24 -9.88 -4.57 22.97
C PRO A 24 -9.41 -6.03 23.02
N GLN A 25 -9.15 -6.57 24.21
CA GLN A 25 -8.80 -7.99 24.39
C GLN A 25 -10.02 -8.92 24.21
N SER A 26 -10.91 -8.59 23.27
CA SER A 26 -12.00 -9.46 22.86
C SER A 26 -11.45 -10.51 21.91
N THR A 27 -11.84 -11.77 22.12
CA THR A 27 -11.62 -12.87 21.17
C THR A 27 -12.50 -12.76 19.92
N ASP A 28 -13.42 -11.81 19.90
CA ASP A 28 -14.31 -11.57 18.77
C ASP A 28 -13.63 -10.81 17.64
N ALA A 29 -13.95 -11.21 16.41
CA ALA A 29 -13.52 -10.49 15.22
C ALA A 29 -14.10 -9.05 15.21
N PRO A 30 -13.38 -8.07 14.62
CA PRO A 30 -13.90 -6.72 14.50
C PRO A 30 -15.26 -6.68 13.79
N GLY A 31 -16.20 -5.86 14.29
CA GLY A 31 -17.56 -5.80 13.73
C GLY A 31 -17.63 -5.41 12.24
N TRP A 32 -16.64 -4.67 11.73
CA TRP A 32 -16.56 -4.38 10.29
C TRP A 32 -16.16 -5.63 9.48
N ALA A 33 -15.33 -6.51 10.05
CA ALA A 33 -14.86 -7.72 9.39
C ALA A 33 -15.98 -8.75 9.33
N THR A 34 -16.73 -8.93 10.41
CA THR A 34 -17.92 -9.80 10.42
C THR A 34 -18.99 -9.29 9.47
N ALA A 35 -19.33 -8.00 9.50
CA ALA A 35 -20.31 -7.42 8.57
C ALA A 35 -19.91 -7.58 7.10
N THR A 36 -18.62 -7.42 6.78
CA THR A 36 -18.10 -7.62 5.43
C THR A 36 -18.15 -9.10 5.03
N LEU A 37 -17.79 -9.99 5.94
CA LEU A 37 -17.84 -11.44 5.73
C LEU A 37 -19.27 -11.91 5.46
N ASP A 38 -20.22 -11.51 6.30
CA ASP A 38 -21.64 -11.84 6.17
C ASP A 38 -22.21 -11.34 4.84
N PHE A 39 -21.84 -10.12 4.43
CA PHE A 39 -22.23 -9.57 3.13
C PHE A 39 -21.69 -10.42 1.97
N LEU A 40 -20.40 -10.75 1.97
CA LEU A 40 -19.78 -11.54 0.90
C LEU A 40 -20.35 -12.96 0.83
N GLN A 41 -20.57 -13.60 1.98
CA GLN A 41 -21.20 -14.92 2.06
C GLN A 41 -22.67 -14.86 1.62
N GLY A 42 -23.38 -13.77 1.93
CA GLY A 42 -24.73 -13.49 1.41
C GLY A 42 -24.79 -13.35 -0.11
N LEU A 43 -23.71 -12.92 -0.75
CA LEU A 43 -23.54 -12.93 -2.21
C LEU A 43 -23.12 -14.30 -2.78
N GLY A 44 -22.98 -15.32 -1.93
CA GLY A 44 -22.52 -16.65 -2.33
C GLY A 44 -21.01 -16.76 -2.56
N ILE A 45 -20.21 -15.79 -2.09
CA ILE A 45 -18.75 -15.83 -2.18
C ILE A 45 -18.21 -16.60 -0.95
N PRO A 46 -17.65 -17.81 -1.12
CA PRO A 46 -17.23 -18.65 -0.01
C PRO A 46 -15.85 -18.21 0.52
N ILE A 47 -15.81 -17.07 1.21
CA ILE A 47 -14.61 -16.54 1.86
C ILE A 47 -14.67 -16.76 3.38
N THR A 48 -13.51 -16.95 4.00
CA THR A 48 -13.35 -17.09 5.45
C THR A 48 -12.76 -15.81 6.05
N LEU A 49 -12.95 -15.60 7.36
CA LEU A 49 -12.38 -14.44 8.06
C LEU A 49 -10.86 -14.30 7.86
N PRO A 50 -10.02 -15.36 8.01
CA PRO A 50 -8.59 -15.20 7.79
C PRO A 50 -8.22 -14.78 6.36
N VAL A 51 -8.99 -15.22 5.36
CA VAL A 51 -8.78 -14.81 3.97
C VAL A 51 -9.20 -13.35 3.78
N LEU A 52 -10.31 -12.92 4.39
CA LEU A 52 -10.74 -11.53 4.37
C LEU A 52 -9.70 -10.60 5.02
N GLU A 53 -9.18 -10.97 6.19
CA GLU A 53 -8.12 -10.24 6.88
C GLU A 53 -6.84 -10.18 6.03
N ALA A 54 -6.47 -11.31 5.40
CA ALA A 54 -5.32 -11.35 4.52
C ALA A 54 -5.47 -10.41 3.30
N LEU A 55 -6.65 -10.39 2.68
CA LEU A 55 -6.95 -9.47 1.58
C LEU A 55 -6.98 -8.01 2.05
N ALA A 56 -7.48 -7.73 3.24
CA ALA A 56 -7.52 -6.40 3.81
C ALA A 56 -6.11 -5.80 3.92
N ASN A 57 -5.12 -6.58 4.36
CA ASN A 57 -3.72 -6.15 4.41
C ASN A 57 -3.15 -5.79 3.03
N VAL A 58 -3.37 -6.66 2.03
CA VAL A 58 -2.93 -6.41 0.65
C VAL A 58 -3.57 -5.12 0.11
N VAL A 59 -4.88 -4.96 0.29
CA VAL A 59 -5.63 -3.78 -0.17
C VAL A 59 -5.19 -2.51 0.56
N MET A 60 -4.98 -2.59 1.87
CA MET A 60 -4.55 -1.47 2.70
C MET A 60 -3.18 -0.92 2.28
N PHE A 61 -2.23 -1.78 1.88
CA PHE A 61 -0.91 -1.37 1.42
C PHE A 61 -0.83 -1.09 -0.10
N GLY A 62 -1.83 -1.47 -0.90
CA GLY A 62 -1.92 -1.13 -2.32
C GLY A 62 -1.66 0.36 -2.63
N PRO A 63 -2.37 1.29 -1.96
CA PRO A 63 -2.15 2.73 -2.15
C PRO A 63 -0.73 3.19 -1.82
N PHE A 64 -0.01 2.53 -0.90
CA PHE A 64 1.40 2.83 -0.62
C PHE A 64 2.24 2.74 -1.89
N GLY A 65 2.07 1.66 -2.65
CA GLY A 65 2.73 1.43 -3.92
C GLY A 65 2.31 2.44 -5.00
N VAL A 66 0.99 2.62 -5.16
CA VAL A 66 0.39 3.49 -6.20
C VAL A 66 0.85 4.95 -6.04
N LEU A 67 0.87 5.45 -4.80
CA LEU A 67 1.24 6.83 -4.50
C LEU A 67 2.76 7.01 -4.35
N GLY A 68 3.45 6.01 -3.80
CA GLY A 68 4.88 6.06 -3.51
C GLY A 68 5.75 6.17 -4.75
N VAL A 69 5.44 5.42 -5.83
CA VAL A 69 6.23 5.45 -7.08
C VAL A 69 6.29 6.85 -7.71
N PRO A 70 5.16 7.53 -8.02
CA PRO A 70 5.21 8.87 -8.59
C PRO A 70 5.83 9.90 -7.63
N LEU A 71 5.62 9.77 -6.31
CA LEU A 71 6.25 10.64 -5.32
C LEU A 71 7.78 10.51 -5.31
N LEU A 72 8.28 9.28 -5.26
CA LEU A 72 9.72 9.00 -5.27
C LEU A 72 10.35 9.52 -6.56
N ARG A 73 9.75 9.21 -7.71
CA ARG A 73 10.26 9.68 -9.01
C ARG A 73 10.26 11.21 -9.10
N GLY A 74 9.21 11.87 -8.63
CA GLY A 74 9.11 13.34 -8.59
C GLY A 74 10.07 13.98 -7.59
N ALA A 75 10.42 13.30 -6.49
CA ALA A 75 11.43 13.75 -5.55
C ALA A 75 12.85 13.61 -6.15
N THR A 76 13.17 12.48 -6.75
CA THR A 76 14.47 12.24 -7.41
C THR A 76 14.69 13.22 -8.56
N ALA A 77 13.68 13.47 -9.40
CA ALA A 77 13.76 14.44 -10.50
C ALA A 77 14.10 15.85 -10.02
N ARG A 78 13.50 16.29 -8.90
CA ARG A 78 13.79 17.61 -8.31
C ARG A 78 15.18 17.70 -7.70
N ARG A 79 15.70 16.61 -7.12
CA ARG A 79 17.00 16.60 -6.44
C ARG A 79 18.18 16.36 -7.38
N HIS A 80 18.00 15.56 -8.43
CA HIS A 80 19.09 15.06 -9.28
C HIS A 80 18.91 15.41 -10.77
N GLY A 81 17.89 16.18 -11.13
CA GLY A 81 17.60 16.59 -12.52
C GLY A 81 16.94 15.52 -13.39
N ALA A 82 16.88 14.26 -12.95
CA ALA A 82 16.23 13.16 -13.67
C ALA A 82 15.43 12.25 -12.73
N PRO A 83 14.25 11.74 -13.16
CA PRO A 83 13.47 10.82 -12.35
C PRO A 83 14.17 9.47 -12.24
N LEU A 84 13.98 8.80 -11.10
CA LEU A 84 14.39 7.41 -10.94
C LEU A 84 13.71 6.53 -12.01
N GLY A 85 14.45 5.55 -12.56
CA GLY A 85 13.89 4.56 -13.47
C GLY A 85 12.67 3.88 -12.84
N VAL A 86 11.60 3.69 -13.62
CA VAL A 86 10.28 3.30 -13.07
C VAL A 86 10.34 1.97 -12.30
N TRP A 87 11.02 0.96 -12.83
CA TRP A 87 11.17 -0.34 -12.17
C TRP A 87 12.07 -0.29 -10.93
N ARG A 88 13.09 0.58 -10.94
CA ARG A 88 13.89 0.84 -9.74
C ARG A 88 13.06 1.53 -8.65
N ALA A 89 12.15 2.44 -9.04
CA ALA A 89 11.21 3.04 -8.11
C ALA A 89 10.24 2.01 -7.52
N VAL A 90 9.76 1.04 -8.31
CA VAL A 90 8.96 -0.09 -7.80
C VAL A 90 9.71 -0.86 -6.71
N GLY A 91 10.97 -1.24 -6.98
CA GLY A 91 11.79 -1.94 -6.00
C GLY A 91 12.00 -1.15 -4.70
N VAL A 92 12.37 0.13 -4.81
CA VAL A 92 12.57 0.99 -3.63
C VAL A 92 11.29 1.19 -2.84
N VAL A 93 10.16 1.47 -3.49
CA VAL A 93 8.88 1.66 -2.81
C VAL A 93 8.40 0.37 -2.16
N THR A 94 8.59 -0.79 -2.79
CA THR A 94 8.26 -2.09 -2.19
C THR A 94 9.07 -2.34 -0.92
N LEU A 95 10.39 -2.05 -0.95
CA LEU A 95 11.24 -2.18 0.24
C LEU A 95 10.84 -1.20 1.34
N MET A 96 10.46 0.03 1.01
CA MET A 96 9.94 0.99 1.98
C MET A 96 8.61 0.52 2.60
N GLY A 97 7.72 -0.09 1.81
CA GLY A 97 6.48 -0.69 2.30
C GLY A 97 6.74 -1.86 3.25
N CYS A 98 7.67 -2.75 2.90
CA CYS A 98 8.13 -3.83 3.78
C CYS A 98 8.70 -3.28 5.09
N ALA A 99 9.61 -2.30 5.03
CA ALA A 99 10.19 -1.69 6.21
C ALA A 99 9.13 -1.02 7.11
N LEU A 100 8.14 -0.33 6.52
CA LEU A 100 7.01 0.23 7.26
C LEU A 100 6.19 -0.88 7.93
N SER A 101 5.88 -1.96 7.20
CA SER A 101 5.12 -3.07 7.78
C SER A 101 5.86 -3.72 8.94
N VAL A 102 7.16 -3.98 8.81
CA VAL A 102 8.01 -4.49 9.91
C VAL A 102 7.97 -3.53 11.09
N ALA A 103 8.07 -2.22 10.87
CA ALA A 103 8.00 -1.23 11.95
C ALA A 103 6.63 -1.23 12.66
N ILE A 104 5.54 -1.41 11.92
CA ILE A 104 4.19 -1.55 12.49
C ILE A 104 4.10 -2.79 13.39
N GLU A 105 4.51 -3.96 12.88
CA GLU A 105 4.52 -5.22 13.64
C GLU A 105 5.38 -5.12 14.92
N LEU A 106 6.57 -4.54 14.81
CA LEU A 106 7.45 -4.32 15.96
C LEU A 106 6.79 -3.40 16.99
N THR A 107 6.08 -2.36 16.55
CA THR A 107 5.36 -1.45 17.45
C THR A 107 4.17 -2.15 18.11
N GLN A 108 3.49 -3.05 17.39
CA GLN A 108 2.36 -3.82 17.93
C GLN A 108 2.75 -4.75 19.09
N ASN A 109 4.02 -5.17 19.21
CA ASN A 109 4.52 -5.88 20.40
C ASN A 109 4.34 -5.08 21.70
N LEU A 110 4.21 -3.76 21.60
CA LEU A 110 4.01 -2.86 22.74
C LEU A 110 2.53 -2.53 22.98
N LEU A 111 1.63 -3.03 22.13
CA LEU A 111 0.20 -2.70 22.17
C LEU A 111 -0.60 -3.88 22.73
N PRO A 112 -1.44 -3.67 23.76
CA PRO A 112 -2.28 -4.72 24.30
C PRO A 112 -3.29 -5.21 23.25
N GLY A 113 -3.49 -6.52 23.17
CA GLY A 113 -4.45 -7.14 22.25
C GLY A 113 -4.02 -7.20 20.79
N ARG A 114 -2.78 -6.84 20.44
CA ARG A 114 -2.22 -7.02 19.09
C ARG A 114 -1.26 -8.20 19.06
N VAL A 115 -1.42 -9.06 18.06
CA VAL A 115 -0.53 -10.21 17.82
C VAL A 115 0.22 -9.93 16.53
N PRO A 116 1.53 -9.67 16.58
CA PRO A 116 2.30 -9.45 15.38
C PRO A 116 2.48 -10.73 14.59
N THR A 117 2.39 -10.67 13.26
CA THR A 117 2.55 -11.82 12.38
C THR A 117 3.46 -11.55 11.19
N VAL A 118 4.29 -12.55 10.84
CA VAL A 118 5.09 -12.51 9.60
C VAL A 118 4.18 -12.47 8.37
N GLN A 119 2.99 -13.05 8.47
CA GLN A 119 2.00 -13.05 7.40
C GLN A 119 1.57 -11.62 7.04
N ASP A 120 1.35 -10.75 8.01
CA ASP A 120 0.98 -9.36 7.77
C ASP A 120 2.08 -8.60 7.03
N VAL A 121 3.35 -8.80 7.40
CA VAL A 121 4.50 -8.23 6.67
C VAL A 121 4.51 -8.67 5.20
N VAL A 122 4.30 -9.96 4.95
CA VAL A 122 4.29 -10.51 3.59
C VAL A 122 3.14 -9.92 2.77
N LEU A 123 1.93 -9.87 3.34
CA LEU A 123 0.74 -9.38 2.65
C LEU A 123 0.76 -7.88 2.41
N ASN A 124 1.22 -7.10 3.38
CA ASN A 124 1.42 -5.66 3.24
C ASN A 124 2.50 -5.36 2.18
N THR A 125 3.59 -6.12 2.19
CA THR A 125 4.64 -6.01 1.16
C THR A 125 4.10 -6.36 -0.23
N ALA A 126 3.29 -7.41 -0.34
CA ALA A 126 2.63 -7.79 -1.59
C ALA A 126 1.68 -6.70 -2.08
N GLY A 127 0.89 -6.09 -1.19
CA GLY A 127 0.06 -4.93 -1.50
C GLY A 127 0.86 -3.75 -2.06
N ALA A 128 1.94 -3.37 -1.36
CA ALA A 128 2.82 -2.29 -1.82
C ALA A 128 3.45 -2.60 -3.19
N LEU A 129 3.88 -3.85 -3.42
CA LEU A 129 4.41 -4.29 -4.70
C LEU A 129 3.36 -4.21 -5.81
N LEU A 130 2.17 -4.77 -5.60
CA LEU A 130 1.10 -4.78 -6.60
C LEU A 130 0.67 -3.37 -6.98
N GLY A 131 0.50 -2.48 -6.00
CA GLY A 131 0.19 -1.07 -6.24
C GLY A 131 1.30 -0.35 -7.01
N ALA A 132 2.57 -0.62 -6.67
CA ALA A 132 3.72 -0.03 -7.35
C ALA A 132 3.84 -0.51 -8.79
N VAL A 133 3.64 -1.80 -9.05
CA VAL A 133 3.63 -2.39 -10.40
C VAL A 133 2.48 -1.80 -11.21
N LEU A 134 1.27 -1.72 -10.64
CA LEU A 134 0.10 -1.16 -11.33
C LEU A 134 0.38 0.26 -11.85
N VAL A 135 0.84 1.16 -10.97
CA VAL A 135 1.12 2.54 -11.40
C VAL A 135 2.32 2.61 -12.33
N ALA A 136 3.33 1.75 -12.18
CA ALA A 136 4.47 1.68 -13.09
C ALA A 136 4.04 1.33 -14.51
N VAL A 137 3.18 0.32 -14.68
CA VAL A 137 2.62 -0.09 -15.97
C VAL A 137 1.86 1.08 -16.61
N VAL A 138 1.02 1.77 -15.84
CA VAL A 138 0.28 2.96 -16.32
C VAL A 138 1.25 4.06 -16.78
N LEU A 139 2.29 4.36 -16.00
CA LEU A 139 3.28 5.40 -16.33
C LEU A 139 4.07 5.05 -17.60
N VAL A 140 4.45 3.79 -17.79
CA VAL A 140 5.13 3.30 -18.99
C VAL A 140 4.20 3.40 -20.20
N ALA A 141 2.97 2.92 -20.09
CA ALA A 141 1.98 2.97 -21.16
C ALA A 141 1.66 4.41 -21.60
N VAL A 142 1.52 5.35 -20.66
CA VAL A 142 1.31 6.77 -20.96
C VAL A 142 2.53 7.40 -21.63
N SER A 143 3.74 7.03 -21.21
CA SER A 143 4.97 7.56 -21.81
C SER A 143 5.16 7.09 -23.25
N ALA A 144 4.81 5.83 -23.55
CA ALA A 144 4.87 5.27 -24.91
C ALA A 144 3.89 5.94 -25.90
N ARG A 145 2.82 6.57 -25.39
CA ARG A 145 1.80 7.22 -26.22
C ARG A 145 2.10 8.67 -26.58
N ARG A 146 3.17 9.28 -26.06
CA ARG A 146 3.53 10.68 -26.38
C ARG A 146 4.16 10.74 -27.79
N PRO A 147 3.52 11.37 -28.79
CA PRO A 147 4.12 11.52 -30.10
C PRO A 147 5.41 12.34 -29.97
N VAL A 148 6.49 11.89 -30.60
CA VAL A 148 7.69 12.71 -30.77
C VAL A 148 7.29 13.86 -31.69
N ALA A 149 7.19 15.08 -31.15
CA ALA A 149 6.94 16.27 -31.97
C ALA A 149 8.02 16.34 -33.07
N PRO A 150 7.66 16.63 -34.34
CA PRO A 150 8.66 16.78 -35.39
C PRO A 150 9.61 17.90 -34.97
N ARG A 151 10.91 17.62 -34.96
CA ARG A 151 11.93 18.68 -34.87
C ARG A 151 11.82 19.47 -36.18
N VAL A 152 11.14 20.61 -36.13
CA VAL A 152 11.18 21.59 -37.23
C VAL A 152 12.61 22.15 -37.22
N GLY A 153 13.38 21.76 -38.23
CA GLY A 153 14.73 22.28 -38.50
C GLY A 153 14.68 23.61 -39.23
#